data_AF-A0A9D2S545-F1
#
_entry.id   AF-A0A9D2S545-F1
#
_cell.length_a   1.000
_cell.length_b   1.000
_cell.length_c   1.000
_cell.angle_alpha   90.00
_cell.angle_beta   90.00
_cell.angle_gamma   90.00
#
_symmetry.space_group_name_H-M   'P 1'
#
loop_
_entity.id
_entity.type
_entity.pdbx_description
1 polymer ?
#
loop_
_entity_poly.entity_id
_entity_poly.type
_entity_poly.pdbx_seq_one_letter_code
_entity_poly.pdbx_strand_id
1 'polypeptide(L)' 'MNDSKNTEELRQELLDEVYAGACSGLPAMLLDEDDIRRADGDELEQIARRYGLR' A
#
# COMPACT_ATOMS: atom_id res chain seq x y z
N MET A 1 13.09 16.16 9.10
CA MET A 1 12.59 14.99 9.84
C MET A 1 11.08 14.97 9.70
N ASN A 2 10.58 14.38 8.63
CA ASN A 2 9.14 14.16 8.43
C ASN A 2 8.89 12.85 7.66
N ASP A 3 9.86 11.95 7.67
CA ASP A 3 9.83 10.68 6.96
C ASP A 3 8.67 9.82 7.45
N SER A 4 8.38 9.86 8.76
CA SER A 4 7.26 9.13 9.37
C SER A 4 5.87 9.58 8.90
N LYS A 5 5.69 10.86 8.51
CA LYS A 5 4.39 11.33 7.99
C LYS A 5 4.16 10.84 6.56
N ASN A 6 5.19 10.92 5.72
CA ASN A 6 5.11 10.41 4.35
C ASN A 6 4.88 8.89 4.32
N THR A 7 5.45 8.15 5.28
CA THR A 7 5.24 6.70 5.38
C THR A 7 3.79 6.34 5.71
N GLU A 8 3.15 7.04 6.65
CA GLU A 8 1.75 6.75 7.00
C GLU A 8 0.79 7.16 5.88
N GLU A 9 1.06 8.27 5.19
CA GLU A 9 0.29 8.69 4.01
C GLU A 9 0.37 7.65 2.89
N LEU A 10 1.57 7.16 2.58
CA LEU A 10 1.78 6.09 1.59
C LEU A 10 1.09 4.78 2.00
N ARG A 11 1.08 4.45 3.29
CA ARG A 11 0.37 3.28 3.82
C ARG A 11 -1.14 3.38 3.59
N GLN A 12 -1.73 4.55 3.86
CA GLN A 12 -3.16 4.76 3.64
C GLN A 12 -3.52 4.69 2.16
N GLU A 13 -2.74 5.32 1.28
CA GLU A 13 -2.97 5.29 -0.17
C GLU A 13 -2.93 3.86 -0.74
N LEU A 14 -1.97 3.05 -0.28
CA LEU A 14 -1.88 1.64 -0.66
C LEU A 14 -3.08 0.82 -0.17
N LEU A 15 -3.56 1.07 1.06
CA LEU A 15 -4.74 0.39 1.59
C LEU A 15 -6.00 0.78 0.82
N ASP A 16 -6.18 2.06 0.51
CA ASP A 16 -7.33 2.55 -0.24
C ASP A 16 -7.40 1.93 -1.64
N GLU A 17 -6.26 1.77 -2.33
CA GLU A 17 -6.21 1.08 -3.62
C GLU A 17 -6.49 -0.42 -3.52
N VAL A 18 -6.05 -1.08 -2.45
CA VAL A 18 -6.42 -2.48 -2.19
C VAL A 18 -7.93 -2.60 -1.98
N TYR A 19 -8.54 -1.70 -1.21
CA TYR A 19 -9.99 -1.67 -0.98
C TYR A 19 -10.77 -1.34 -2.27
N ALA A 20 -10.30 -0.40 -3.08
CA ALA A 20 -10.89 -0.05 -4.37
C ALA A 20 -10.81 -1.20 -5.38
N GLY A 21 -9.64 -1.85 -5.46
CA GLY A 21 -9.40 -3.03 -6.29
C GLY A 21 -10.29 -4.21 -5.89
N ALA A 22 -10.42 -4.47 -4.59
CA ALA A 22 -11.31 -5.52 -4.04
C ALA A 22 -12.78 -5.28 -4.40
N CYS A 23 -13.23 -4.02 -4.41
CA CYS A 23 -14.60 -3.66 -4.81
C CYS A 23 -14.86 -3.85 -6.32
N SER A 24 -13.83 -3.83 -7.16
CA SER A 24 -13.95 -3.96 -8.62
C SER A 24 -14.03 -5.40 -9.14
N GLY A 25 -13.93 -6.41 -8.25
CA GLY A 25 -14.08 -7.82 -8.61
C GLY A 25 -12.86 -8.45 -9.30
N LEU A 26 -11.69 -7.81 -9.24
CA LEU A 26 -10.41 -8.39 -9.65
C LEU A 26 -9.80 -9.18 -8.47
N PRO A 27 -9.85 -10.53 -8.47
CA PRO A 27 -9.35 -11.34 -7.36
C PRO A 27 -7.82 -11.40 -7.28
N ALA A 28 -7.09 -10.57 -8.03
CA ALA A 28 -5.69 -10.81 -8.38
C ALA A 28 -4.67 -10.15 -7.44
N MET A 29 -5.06 -9.32 -6.48
CA MET A 29 -4.09 -8.63 -5.61
C MET A 29 -4.60 -8.45 -4.19
N LEU A 30 -5.01 -9.56 -3.55
CA LEU A 30 -4.84 -9.70 -2.09
C LEU A 30 -3.33 -9.63 -1.81
N LEU A 31 -2.70 -8.45 -1.88
CA LEU A 31 -1.66 -8.21 -0.91
C LEU A 31 -2.39 -8.16 0.42
N ASP A 32 -1.87 -8.93 1.35
CA ASP A 32 -2.40 -8.96 2.70
C ASP A 32 -2.34 -7.53 3.23
N GLU A 33 -3.50 -6.96 3.53
CA GLU A 33 -3.62 -5.72 4.30
C GLU A 33 -2.68 -5.73 5.51
N ASP A 34 -2.46 -6.93 6.08
CA ASP A 34 -1.47 -7.19 7.12
C ASP A 34 -0.02 -6.87 6.70
N ASP A 35 0.40 -7.16 5.47
CA ASP A 35 1.73 -6.82 4.98
C ASP A 35 1.90 -5.31 4.86
N ILE A 36 0.91 -4.57 4.34
CA ILE A 36 0.95 -3.09 4.26
C ILE A 36 0.93 -2.45 5.66
N ARG A 37 0.15 -3.02 6.59
CA ARG A 37 0.12 -2.55 7.99
C ARG A 37 1.42 -2.82 8.74
N ARG A 38 2.12 -3.90 8.41
CA ARG A 38 3.37 -4.31 9.09
C ARG A 38 4.62 -3.78 8.41
N ALA A 39 4.52 -3.38 7.14
CA ALA A 39 5.61 -2.85 6.35
C ALA A 39 6.18 -1.55 6.92
N ASP A 40 7.51 -1.45 6.91
CA ASP A 40 8.22 -0.21 7.15
C ASP A 40 8.20 0.73 5.93
N GLY A 41 8.83 1.90 6.03
CA GLY A 41 8.81 2.88 4.94
C GLY A 41 9.44 2.38 3.64
N ASP A 42 10.50 1.57 3.74
CA ASP A 42 11.21 1.05 2.57
C ASP A 42 10.42 -0.11 1.92
N GLU A 43 9.78 -0.95 2.75
CA GLU A 43 8.88 -2.01 2.29
C GLU A 43 7.64 -1.42 1.60
N LEU A 44 7.05 -0.33 2.14
CA LEU A 44 5.93 0.36 1.52
C LEU A 44 6.29 0.96 0.16
N GLU A 45 7.47 1.56 0.00
CA GLU A 45 7.94 2.04 -1.32
C GLU A 45 8.10 0.91 -2.33
N GLN A 46 8.61 -0.26 -1.90
CA GLN A 46 8.73 -1.41 -2.78
C GLN A 46 7.37 -1.97 -3.20
N ILE A 47 6.41 -1.96 -2.27
CA ILE A 47 5.02 -2.30 -2.56
C ILE A 47 4.46 -1.30 -3.59
N ALA A 48 4.53 0.00 -3.35
CA ALA A 48 4.04 1.03 -4.28
C ALA A 48 4.61 0.87 -5.70
N ARG A 49 5.93 0.64 -5.83
CA ARG A 49 6.57 0.37 -7.13
C ARG A 49 6.02 -0.86 -7.84
N ARG A 50 5.67 -1.92 -7.10
CA ARG A 50 5.09 -3.15 -7.65
C ARG A 50 3.68 -2.93 -8.20
N TYR A 51 2.95 -1.99 -7.60
CA TYR A 51 1.61 -1.59 -8.03
C TYR A 51 1.61 -0.53 -9.13
N GLY A 52 2.76 0.07 -9.44
CA GLY A 52 2.84 1.17 -10.40
C GLY A 52 2.28 2.49 -9.88
N LEU A 53 2.09 2.61 -8.56
CA LEU A 53 1.79 3.86 -7.87
C LEU A 53 3.11 4.67 -7.83
N ARG A 54 3.09 5.88 -8.39
CA ARG A 54 4.27 6.73 -8.58
C ARG A 54 4.04 8.13 -8.05
#